data_AF-A0A1H5A0G1-F1
#
_entry.id   AF-A0A1H5A0G1-F1
#
_cell.length_a   1.000
_cell.length_b   1.000
_cell.length_c   1.000
_cell.angle_alpha   90.00
_cell.angle_beta   90.00
_cell.angle_gamma   90.00
#
_symmetry.space_group_name_H-M   'P 1'
#
loop_
_entity.id
_entity.type
_entity.pdbx_description
1 polymer ?
#
loop_
_entity_poly.entity_id
_entity_poly.type
_entity_poly.pdbx_seq_one_letter_code
_entity_poly.pdbx_strand_id
1 'polypeptide(L)'
;MRGFYFLLNRFKSHHHPPAVEHGGMNNQAPVSQANPRDLAAAILAESSLEKRRMLLERCPVELLPLVKKYVQMGYDKVKSYRAHIDRRAQSARETPPAAPRREAKNSVIHHTSSAPEFGNQRLAELRALIGGASRGH
;
A
#
# COMPACT_ATOMS: atom_id res chain seq x y z
N MET A 1 -12.72 -10.96 -5.67
CA MET A 1 -12.65 -9.76 -4.79
C MET A 1 -11.42 -8.90 -5.13
N ARG A 2 -11.37 -8.30 -6.32
CA ARG A 2 -10.30 -7.37 -6.76
C ARG A 2 -10.95 -6.35 -7.68
N GLY A 3 -11.18 -5.12 -7.24
CA GLY A 3 -11.88 -4.15 -8.11
C GLY A 3 -12.22 -2.75 -7.57
N PHE A 4 -11.66 -2.30 -6.43
CA PHE A 4 -11.99 -0.96 -5.90
C PHE A 4 -10.77 -0.07 -5.59
N TYR A 5 -9.56 -0.49 -5.95
CA TYR A 5 -8.34 0.27 -5.64
C TYR A 5 -7.92 1.31 -6.70
N PHE A 6 -8.65 1.45 -7.81
CA PHE A 6 -8.17 2.24 -8.96
C PHE A 6 -8.59 3.72 -8.97
N LEU A 7 -9.48 4.20 -8.09
CA LEU A 7 -10.02 5.57 -8.20
C LEU A 7 -9.33 6.65 -7.33
N LEU A 8 -8.34 6.31 -6.50
CA LEU A 8 -7.74 7.28 -5.56
C LEU A 8 -6.31 7.72 -5.89
N ASN A 9 -5.69 7.22 -6.96
CA ASN A 9 -4.27 7.49 -7.28
C ASN A 9 -4.01 8.55 -8.38
N ARG A 10 -5.02 9.27 -8.88
CA ARG A 10 -4.85 10.25 -9.97
C ARG A 10 -4.63 11.70 -9.51
N PHE A 11 -3.99 11.93 -8.37
CA PHE A 11 -3.72 13.29 -7.84
C PHE A 11 -2.34 13.41 -7.19
N LYS A 12 -1.27 13.06 -7.91
CA LYS A 12 0.08 13.54 -7.57
C LYS A 12 0.66 14.31 -8.75
N SER A 13 0.58 15.63 -8.61
CA SER A 13 1.11 16.68 -9.44
C SER A 13 2.64 16.66 -9.44
N HIS A 14 3.26 16.73 -10.62
CA HIS A 14 4.58 17.32 -10.79
C HIS A 14 4.39 18.70 -11.44
N HIS A 15 4.97 19.75 -10.84
CA HIS A 15 5.01 21.10 -11.37
C HIS A 15 6.45 21.44 -11.83
N HIS A 16 6.62 21.69 -13.13
CA HIS A 16 7.35 22.86 -13.68
C HIS A 16 7.06 22.98 -15.20
N PRO A 17 6.78 24.16 -15.78
CA PRO A 17 6.49 24.36 -17.23
C PRO A 17 7.66 25.11 -17.93
N PRO A 18 7.56 25.59 -19.19
CA PRO A 18 6.53 25.40 -20.23
C PRO A 18 7.12 24.99 -21.61
N ALA A 19 6.39 24.25 -22.43
CA ALA A 19 6.36 24.48 -23.87
C ALA A 19 5.28 23.65 -24.57
N VAL A 20 4.65 24.30 -25.55
CA VAL A 20 3.88 23.78 -26.67
C VAL A 20 2.41 23.46 -26.40
N GLU A 21 1.60 24.34 -26.99
CA GLU A 21 0.18 24.25 -27.22
C GLU A 21 -0.22 22.88 -27.79
N HIS A 22 -1.22 22.25 -27.16
CA HIS A 22 -2.25 21.55 -27.91
C HIS A 22 -3.56 21.73 -27.15
N GLY A 23 -4.53 22.38 -27.81
CA GLY A 23 -5.91 22.48 -27.38
C GLY A 23 -6.50 21.09 -27.14
N GLY A 24 -6.51 20.66 -25.90
CA GLY A 24 -7.29 19.53 -25.42
C GLY A 24 -8.57 20.08 -24.82
N MET A 25 -9.66 20.06 -25.61
CA MET A 25 -11.01 20.22 -25.10
C MET A 25 -11.21 19.29 -23.90
N ASN A 26 -11.18 19.83 -22.68
CA ASN A 26 -11.68 19.12 -21.51
C ASN A 26 -13.20 19.09 -21.62
N ASN A 27 -13.67 18.23 -22.53
CA ASN A 27 -15.02 17.68 -22.53
C ASN A 27 -15.16 16.94 -21.19
N GLN A 28 -15.56 17.68 -20.15
CA GLN A 28 -16.29 17.08 -19.03
C GLN A 28 -17.40 16.28 -19.69
N ALA A 29 -17.23 14.96 -19.70
CA ALA A 29 -18.14 14.07 -20.38
C ALA A 29 -19.57 14.43 -19.95
N PRO A 30 -20.52 14.58 -20.89
CA PRO A 30 -21.91 14.78 -20.52
C PRO A 30 -22.28 13.63 -19.56
N VAL A 31 -22.98 13.96 -18.48
CA VAL A 31 -23.54 13.01 -17.49
C VAL A 31 -24.57 12.10 -18.18
N SER A 32 -24.09 11.28 -19.10
CA SER A 32 -24.81 10.28 -19.84
C SER A 32 -24.92 9.08 -18.91
N GLN A 33 -26.05 9.03 -18.19
CA GLN A 33 -26.42 8.02 -17.20
C GLN A 33 -25.67 8.11 -15.88
N ALA A 34 -25.94 9.18 -15.11
CA ALA A 34 -25.43 9.33 -13.75
C ALA A 34 -25.94 8.19 -12.86
N ASN A 35 -25.10 7.17 -12.64
CA ASN A 35 -25.38 6.10 -11.71
C ASN A 35 -25.51 6.71 -10.29
N PRO A 36 -26.57 6.38 -9.53
CA PRO A 36 -26.76 6.89 -8.17
C PRO A 36 -25.56 6.59 -7.24
N ARG A 37 -24.82 5.50 -7.50
CA ARG A 37 -23.59 5.19 -6.75
C ARG A 37 -22.47 6.18 -7.05
N ASP A 38 -22.31 6.59 -8.30
CA ASP A 38 -21.23 7.50 -8.70
C ASP A 38 -21.50 8.92 -8.18
N LEU A 39 -22.78 9.35 -8.20
CA LEU A 39 -23.22 10.59 -7.55
C LEU A 39 -22.93 10.57 -6.04
N ALA A 40 -23.29 9.47 -5.36
CA ALA A 40 -23.00 9.32 -3.92
C ALA A 40 -21.49 9.31 -3.64
N ALA A 41 -20.69 8.67 -4.49
CA ALA A 41 -19.24 8.66 -4.37
C ALA A 41 -18.64 10.06 -4.54
N ALA A 42 -19.12 10.84 -5.52
CA ALA A 42 -18.71 12.23 -5.72
C ALA A 42 -19.03 13.11 -4.49
N ILE A 43 -20.22 12.96 -3.90
CA ILE A 43 -20.62 13.68 -2.68
C ILE A 43 -19.75 13.29 -1.49
N LEU A 44 -19.46 12.01 -1.31
CA LEU A 44 -18.62 11.52 -0.21
C LEU A 44 -17.15 11.95 -0.36
N ALA A 45 -16.64 12.04 -1.59
CA ALA A 45 -15.27 12.47 -1.87
C ALA A 45 -15.04 13.94 -1.53
N GLU A 46 -16.02 14.80 -1.79
CA GLU A 46 -15.94 16.24 -1.54
C GLU A 46 -15.71 16.54 -0.05
N SER A 47 -14.83 17.50 0.27
CA SER A 47 -14.51 17.88 1.64
C SER A 47 -15.39 19.03 2.14
N SER A 48 -15.77 19.96 1.28
CA SER A 48 -16.60 21.13 1.61
C SER A 48 -18.09 20.79 1.73
N LEU A 49 -18.74 21.30 2.78
CA LEU A 49 -20.17 21.14 2.97
C LEU A 49 -20.99 21.88 1.90
N GLU A 50 -20.57 23.08 1.50
CA GLU A 50 -21.26 23.87 0.47
C GLU A 50 -21.27 23.16 -0.87
N LYS A 51 -20.14 22.60 -1.27
CA LYS A 51 -20.03 21.83 -2.51
C LYS A 51 -20.86 20.54 -2.47
N ARG A 52 -20.91 19.85 -1.33
CA ARG A 52 -21.82 18.69 -1.17
C ARG A 52 -23.29 19.07 -1.32
N ARG A 53 -23.69 20.23 -0.77
CA ARG A 53 -25.07 20.74 -0.93
C ARG A 53 -25.39 21.02 -2.40
N MET A 54 -24.50 21.73 -3.09
CA MET A 54 -24.66 21.98 -4.53
C MET A 54 -24.75 20.69 -5.35
N LEU A 55 -23.96 19.66 -5.02
CA LEU A 55 -24.03 18.36 -5.70
C LEU A 55 -25.36 17.64 -5.45
N LEU A 56 -25.91 17.74 -4.23
CA LEU A 56 -27.23 17.18 -3.92
C LEU A 56 -28.36 17.93 -4.61
N GLU A 57 -28.26 19.26 -4.74
CA GLU A 57 -29.25 20.11 -5.44
C GLU A 57 -29.28 19.85 -6.95
N ARG A 58 -28.12 19.51 -7.54
CA ARG A 58 -28.01 19.15 -8.96
C ARG A 58 -28.44 17.72 -9.27
N CYS A 59 -28.66 16.88 -8.26
CA CYS A 59 -29.07 15.50 -8.48
C CYS A 59 -30.53 15.44 -8.97
N PRO A 60 -30.84 14.57 -9.96
CA PRO A 60 -32.22 14.31 -10.35
C PRO A 60 -33.07 13.87 -9.16
N VAL A 61 -34.28 14.41 -9.05
CA VAL A 61 -35.20 14.18 -7.92
C VAL A 61 -35.49 12.68 -7.71
N GLU A 62 -35.61 11.94 -8.80
CA GLU A 62 -35.88 10.50 -8.81
C GLU A 62 -34.77 9.67 -8.15
N LEU A 63 -33.51 10.09 -8.32
CA LEU A 63 -32.34 9.37 -7.81
C LEU A 63 -31.94 9.81 -6.40
N LEU A 64 -32.43 10.98 -5.97
CA LEU A 64 -32.09 11.63 -4.71
C LEU A 64 -32.27 10.72 -3.47
N PRO A 65 -33.38 9.94 -3.32
CA PRO A 65 -33.54 9.01 -2.21
C PRO A 65 -32.46 7.93 -2.16
N LEU A 66 -32.09 7.40 -3.33
CA LEU A 66 -31.11 6.33 -3.45
C LEU A 66 -29.69 6.84 -3.20
N VAL A 67 -29.36 8.03 -3.71
CA VAL A 67 -28.09 8.73 -3.44
C VAL A 67 -27.94 9.00 -1.94
N LYS A 68 -28.98 9.54 -1.27
CA LYS A 68 -28.97 9.76 0.19
C LYS A 68 -28.69 8.48 0.97
N LYS A 69 -29.33 7.37 0.60
CA LYS A 69 -29.09 6.06 1.22
C LYS A 69 -27.64 5.61 1.07
N TYR A 70 -27.06 5.73 -0.13
CA TYR A 70 -25.66 5.35 -0.38
C TYR A 70 -24.66 6.26 0.33
N VAL A 71 -24.91 7.56 0.39
CA VAL A 71 -24.10 8.49 1.17
C VAL A 71 -24.13 8.11 2.64
N GLN A 72 -25.32 7.82 3.19
CA GLN A 72 -25.46 7.43 4.60
C GLN A 72 -24.74 6.11 4.91
N MET A 73 -24.88 5.09 4.04
CA MET A 73 -24.18 3.82 4.20
C MET A 73 -22.65 3.95 4.06
N GLY A 74 -22.17 4.84 3.19
CA GLY A 74 -20.73 5.02 2.91
C GLY A 74 -20.00 5.93 3.90
N TYR A 75 -20.73 6.75 4.67
CA TYR A 75 -20.16 7.80 5.50
C TYR A 75 -19.18 7.27 6.55
N ASP A 76 -19.57 6.24 7.30
CA ASP A 76 -18.72 5.68 8.37
C ASP A 76 -17.43 5.07 7.83
N LYS A 77 -17.50 4.47 6.64
CA LYS A 77 -16.33 3.92 5.94
C LYS A 77 -15.39 5.04 5.48
N VAL A 78 -15.92 6.11 4.91
CA VAL A 78 -15.10 7.25 4.48
C VAL A 78 -14.49 7.99 5.68
N LYS A 79 -15.25 8.12 6.78
CA LYS A 79 -14.77 8.70 8.04
C LYS A 79 -13.61 7.92 8.63
N SER A 80 -13.74 6.59 8.75
CA SER A 80 -12.66 5.73 9.26
C SER A 80 -11.45 5.72 8.35
N TYR A 81 -11.64 5.73 7.02
CA TYR A 81 -10.55 5.84 6.06
C TYR A 81 -9.78 7.16 6.20
N ARG A 82 -10.48 8.29 6.31
CA ARG A 82 -9.84 9.60 6.53
C ARG A 82 -9.04 9.63 7.84
N ALA A 83 -9.62 9.15 8.93
CA ALA A 83 -8.92 9.05 10.22
C ALA A 83 -7.66 8.17 10.14
N HIS A 84 -7.69 7.08 9.38
CA HIS A 84 -6.52 6.23 9.16
C HIS A 84 -5.43 6.96 8.35
N ILE A 85 -5.79 7.70 7.30
CA ILE A 85 -4.84 8.53 6.53
C ILE A 85 -4.21 9.60 7.41
N ASP A 86 -5.01 10.29 8.23
CA ASP A 86 -4.52 11.33 9.14
C ASP A 86 -3.57 10.73 10.18
N ARG A 87 -3.91 9.58 10.77
CA ARG A 87 -3.03 8.87 11.71
C ARG A 87 -1.70 8.49 11.06
N ARG A 88 -1.72 8.01 9.81
CA ARG A 88 -0.50 7.68 9.07
C ARG A 88 0.34 8.91 8.78
N ALA A 89 -0.29 10.03 8.46
CA ALA A 89 0.41 11.31 8.26
C ALA A 89 1.03 11.83 9.57
N GLN A 90 0.34 11.65 10.71
CA GLN A 90 0.86 11.98 12.04
C GLN A 90 2.06 11.11 12.41
N SER A 91 1.95 9.78 12.27
CA SER A 91 3.06 8.86 12.57
C SER A 91 4.29 9.09 11.69
N ALA A 92 4.11 9.61 10.47
CA ALA A 92 5.23 9.96 9.59
C ALA A 92 5.96 11.24 10.03
N ARG A 93 5.30 12.12 10.82
CA ARG A 93 5.94 13.30 11.44
C ARG A 93 6.67 12.94 12.72
N GLU A 94 6.24 11.88 13.40
CA GLU A 94 6.92 11.36 14.58
C GLU A 94 8.23 10.68 14.15
N THR A 95 9.32 11.00 14.85
CA THR A 95 10.60 10.31 14.61
C THR A 95 10.41 8.84 15.01
N PRO A 96 10.68 7.87 14.12
CA PRO A 96 10.53 6.47 14.46
C PRO A 96 11.42 6.15 15.67
N PRO A 97 10.95 5.31 16.61
CA PRO A 97 11.79 4.88 17.72
C PRO A 97 13.06 4.26 17.15
N ALA A 98 14.21 4.57 17.77
CA ALA A 98 15.50 4.04 17.35
C ALA A 98 15.39 2.52 17.23
N ALA A 99 15.74 1.98 16.06
CA ALA A 99 15.68 0.55 15.82
C ALA A 99 16.47 -0.18 16.91
N PRO A 100 15.95 -1.29 17.48
CA PRO A 100 16.70 -2.08 18.44
C PRO A 100 18.03 -2.47 17.83
N ARG A 101 19.13 -1.98 18.41
CA ARG A 101 20.47 -2.30 17.94
C ARG A 101 20.67 -3.79 18.24
N ARG A 102 20.70 -4.62 17.20
CA ARG A 102 21.02 -6.03 17.36
C ARG A 102 22.45 -6.10 17.90
N GLU A 103 22.61 -6.45 19.18
CA GLU A 103 23.91 -6.84 19.71
C GLU A 103 24.32 -8.12 18.97
N ALA A 104 25.08 -7.95 17.89
CA ALA A 104 25.57 -9.07 17.10
C ALA A 104 26.59 -9.84 17.93
N LYS A 105 26.12 -10.79 18.74
CA LYS A 105 26.96 -11.69 19.55
C LYS A 105 27.75 -12.72 18.71
N ASN A 106 27.43 -12.85 17.41
CA ASN A 106 28.22 -13.62 16.45
C ASN A 106 28.92 -12.67 15.48
N SER A 107 30.10 -12.20 15.88
CA SER A 107 31.05 -11.56 14.96
C SER A 107 31.73 -12.64 14.13
N VAL A 108 31.72 -12.50 12.80
CA VAL A 108 32.46 -13.36 11.85
C VAL A 108 33.96 -13.39 12.16
N ILE A 109 34.45 -12.38 12.88
CA ILE A 109 35.87 -12.17 13.22
C ILE A 109 36.33 -13.12 14.34
N HIS A 110 35.43 -13.60 15.20
CA HIS A 110 35.78 -14.45 16.34
C HIS A 110 35.27 -15.89 16.15
N HIS A 111 35.72 -16.54 15.07
CA HIS A 111 35.60 -17.99 14.98
C HIS A 111 36.77 -18.63 15.73
N THR A 112 36.48 -19.48 16.70
CA THR A 112 37.49 -20.36 17.31
C THR A 112 37.89 -21.39 16.27
N SER A 113 39.10 -21.28 15.72
CA SER A 113 39.65 -22.32 14.87
C SER A 113 39.73 -23.61 15.68
N SER A 114 39.03 -24.66 15.27
CA SER A 114 39.16 -25.97 15.90
C SER A 114 40.61 -26.44 15.77
N ALA A 115 41.13 -27.09 16.81
CA ALA A 115 42.47 -27.65 16.81
C ALA A 115 42.61 -28.68 15.65
N PRO A 116 43.79 -28.78 15.00
CA PRO A 116 44.00 -29.60 13.81
C PRO A 116 43.64 -31.09 14.01
N GLU A 117 43.67 -31.57 15.25
CA GLU A 117 43.28 -32.92 15.65
C GLU A 117 41.81 -33.22 15.32
N PHE A 118 40.92 -32.23 15.48
CA PHE A 118 39.50 -32.40 15.20
C PHE A 118 39.23 -32.57 13.71
N GLY A 119 39.96 -31.82 12.87
CA GLY A 119 39.90 -31.96 11.41
C GLY A 119 40.39 -33.34 10.95
N ASN A 120 41.51 -33.81 11.53
CA ASN A 120 42.08 -35.11 11.21
C ASN A 120 41.16 -36.28 11.63
N GLN A 121 40.50 -36.18 12.78
CA GLN A 121 39.50 -37.17 13.22
C GLN A 121 38.33 -37.25 12.23
N ARG A 122 37.77 -36.10 11.82
CA ARG A 122 36.67 -36.06 10.83
C ARG A 122 37.08 -36.61 9.47
N LEU A 123 38.29 -36.33 9.01
CA LEU A 123 38.82 -36.90 7.77
C LEU A 123 39.02 -38.42 7.88
N ALA A 124 39.47 -38.92 9.04
CA ALA A 124 39.60 -40.36 9.30
C ALA A 124 38.22 -41.06 9.30
N GLU A 125 37.22 -40.48 9.95
CA GLU A 125 35.83 -40.97 9.93
C GLU A 125 35.27 -41.05 8.50
N LEU A 126 35.46 -39.98 7.71
CA LEU A 126 35.02 -39.95 6.32
C LEU A 126 35.73 -40.99 5.46
N ARG A 127 37.04 -41.18 5.65
CA ARG A 127 37.82 -42.23 4.96
C ARG A 127 37.36 -43.63 5.35
N ALA A 128 36.97 -43.87 6.60
CA ALA A 128 36.45 -45.16 7.04
C ALA A 128 35.07 -45.45 6.40
N LEU A 129 34.20 -44.45 6.32
CA LEU A 129 32.88 -44.55 5.67
C LEU A 129 33.00 -44.81 4.16
N ILE A 130 33.93 -44.15 3.48
CA ILE A 130 34.14 -44.30 2.03
C ILE A 130 34.94 -45.58 1.70
N GLY A 131 35.95 -45.91 2.51
CA GLY A 131 36.80 -47.09 2.36
C GLY A 131 36.09 -48.41 2.64
N GLY A 132 34.96 -48.40 3.36
CA GLY A 132 34.09 -49.56 3.54
C GLY A 132 33.20 -49.89 2.34
N ALA A 133 33.08 -49.00 1.35
CA ALA A 133 32.18 -49.17 0.20
C ALA A 133 32.90 -49.58 -1.11
N SER A 134 34.18 -49.95 -1.06
CA SER A 134 34.96 -50.28 -2.26
C SER A 134 36.11 -51.25 -1.97
N ARG A 135 35.79 -52.54 -1.75
CA ARG A 135 36.58 -53.69 -2.27
C ARG A 135 35.67 -54.90 -2.43
N GLY A 136 35.00 -54.96 -3.58
CA GLY A 136 34.63 -56.24 -4.18
C GLY A 136 35.89 -56.84 -4.83
N HIS A 137 36.39 -57.90 -4.23
CA HIS A 137 36.93 -59.09 -4.89
C HIS A 137 36.88 -60.24 -3.88
#